data_AF-A0A7V8VLH0-F1
#
_entry.id   AF-A0A7V8VLH0-F1
#
_cell.length_a   1.000
_cell.length_b   1.000
_cell.length_c   1.000
_cell.angle_alpha   90.00
_cell.angle_beta   90.00
_cell.angle_gamma   90.00
#
_symmetry.space_group_name_H-M   'P 1'
#
loop_
_entity.id
_entity.type
_entity.pdbx_description
1 polymer ?
#
loop_
_entity_poly.entity_id
_entity_poly.type
_entity_poly.pdbx_seq_one_letter_code
_entity_poly.pdbx_strand_id
1 'polypeptide(L)'
;MIDAGLGRKEEALRGGRRAIALLSIGQDSTIGPQMIECFAIICAWIGEKDLALQQLAIATKVPGRFLSYGQLKLHPFWDPLRGDQRFEELVASLAPRP
;
A
#
# COMPACT_ATOMS: atom_id res chain seq x y z
N MET A 1 14.77 -11.56 -22.68
CA MET A 1 14.84 -11.19 -21.24
C MET A 1 13.93 -9.99 -20.92
N ILE A 2 12.71 -9.94 -21.48
CA ILE A 2 11.75 -8.83 -21.31
C ILE A 2 10.40 -9.38 -20.78
N ASP A 3 10.08 -10.65 -21.05
CA ASP A 3 8.80 -11.27 -20.68
C ASP A 3 8.56 -11.41 -19.16
N ALA A 4 9.61 -11.65 -18.36
CA ALA A 4 9.44 -11.79 -16.91
C ALA A 4 9.02 -10.48 -16.20
N GLY A 5 9.28 -9.32 -16.82
CA GLY A 5 8.82 -8.02 -16.32
C GLY A 5 7.37 -7.71 -16.72
N LEU A 6 7.00 -8.07 -17.95
CA LEU A 6 5.64 -7.89 -18.48
C LEU A 6 4.62 -8.78 -17.77
N GLY A 7 4.95 -10.07 -17.55
CA GLY A 7 4.07 -10.99 -16.84
C GLY A 7 3.76 -10.54 -15.42
N ARG A 8 4.75 -10.00 -14.69
CA ARG A 8 4.54 -9.46 -13.33
C ARG A 8 3.68 -8.20 -13.32
N LYS A 9 3.78 -7.36 -14.34
CA LYS A 9 2.96 -6.15 -14.48
C LYS A 9 1.50 -6.49 -14.81
N GLU A 10 1.25 -7.43 -15.71
CA GLU A 10 -0.10 -7.87 -16.03
C GLU A 10 -0.77 -8.63 -14.88
N GLU A 11 -0.01 -9.45 -14.16
CA GLU A 11 -0.48 -10.09 -12.93
C GLU A 11 -0.80 -9.06 -11.84
N ALA A 12 0.04 -8.04 -11.65
CA ALA A 12 -0.22 -6.96 -10.69
C ALA A 12 -1.46 -6.12 -11.09
N LEU A 13 -1.64 -5.83 -12.38
CA LEU A 13 -2.83 -5.14 -12.90
C LEU A 13 -4.10 -6.00 -12.79
N ARG A 14 -3.99 -7.32 -12.98
CA ARG A 14 -5.11 -8.25 -12.82
C ARG A 14 -5.47 -8.42 -11.35
N GLY A 15 -4.47 -8.55 -10.48
CA GLY A 15 -4.64 -8.57 -9.03
C GLY A 15 -5.28 -7.28 -8.53
N GLY A 16 -4.79 -6.13 -8.98
CA GLY A 16 -5.32 -4.84 -8.55
C GLY A 16 -6.72 -4.54 -9.06
N ARG A 17 -7.08 -4.94 -10.29
CA ARG A 17 -8.47 -4.86 -10.78
C ARG A 17 -9.41 -5.75 -9.98
N ARG A 18 -8.97 -6.97 -9.63
CA ARG A 18 -9.76 -7.89 -8.80
C ARG A 18 -9.93 -7.36 -7.39
N ALA A 19 -8.92 -6.68 -6.88
CA ALA A 19 -8.95 -6.10 -5.55
C ALA A 19 -9.79 -4.81 -5.50
N ILE A 20 -9.79 -3.96 -6.54
CA ILE A 20 -10.77 -2.85 -6.70
C ILE A 20 -12.20 -3.40 -6.67
N ALA A 21 -12.47 -4.53 -7.34
CA ALA A 21 -13.79 -5.16 -7.32
C ALA A 21 -14.18 -5.67 -5.90
N LEU A 22 -13.22 -6.16 -5.12
CA LEU A 22 -13.44 -6.53 -3.71
C LEU A 22 -13.65 -5.30 -2.81
N LEU A 23 -13.02 -4.17 -3.13
CA LEU A 23 -13.10 -2.93 -2.37
C LEU A 23 -14.44 -2.19 -2.60
N SER A 24 -15.03 -2.25 -3.79
CA SER A 24 -16.41 -1.78 -4.01
C SER A 24 -17.42 -2.51 -3.12
N ILE A 25 -17.14 -3.77 -2.74
CA ILE A 25 -17.98 -4.54 -1.81
C ILE A 25 -17.76 -4.08 -0.35
N GLY A 26 -16.57 -3.56 -0.02
CA GLY A 26 -16.21 -3.09 1.31
C GLY A 26 -16.56 -1.62 1.61
N GLN A 27 -17.00 -0.84 0.62
CA GLN A 27 -17.46 0.54 0.85
C GLN A 27 -18.77 0.61 1.65
N ASP A 28 -19.53 -0.48 1.77
CA ASP A 28 -20.88 -0.43 2.32
C ASP A 28 -20.99 -0.42 3.85
N SER A 29 -19.93 -0.69 4.61
CA SER A 29 -19.97 -0.43 6.05
C SER A 29 -18.60 -0.59 6.70
N THR A 30 -18.11 0.46 7.35
CA THR A 30 -17.07 0.37 8.39
C THR A 30 -15.68 -0.04 7.90
N ILE A 31 -14.94 0.88 7.27
CA ILE A 31 -13.56 0.62 6.84
C ILE A 31 -12.65 0.50 8.07
N GLY A 32 -12.31 -0.72 8.44
CA GLY A 32 -11.32 -1.01 9.49
C GLY A 32 -9.88 -0.77 9.01
N PRO A 33 -8.91 -0.65 9.94
CA PRO A 33 -7.50 -0.39 9.62
C PRO A 33 -6.87 -1.37 8.62
N GLN A 34 -7.24 -2.65 8.69
CA GLN A 34 -6.75 -3.67 7.75
C GLN A 34 -7.21 -3.41 6.31
N MET A 35 -8.40 -2.82 6.12
CA MET A 35 -8.93 -2.53 4.80
C MET A 35 -8.18 -1.37 4.15
N ILE A 36 -7.77 -0.37 4.94
CA ILE A 36 -6.95 0.76 4.48
C ILE A 36 -5.57 0.27 4.03
N GLU A 37 -4.94 -0.62 4.80
CA GLU A 37 -3.64 -1.21 4.42
C GLU A 37 -3.73 -2.01 3.13
N CYS A 38 -4.72 -2.92 3.02
CA CYS A 38 -4.96 -3.69 1.80
C CYS A 38 -5.14 -2.75 0.59
N PHE A 39 -5.95 -1.70 0.74
CA PHE A 39 -6.19 -0.72 -0.32
C PHE A 39 -4.91 0.01 -0.74
N ALA A 40 -4.08 0.42 0.23
CA ALA A 40 -2.81 1.08 -0.05
C ALA A 40 -1.84 0.16 -0.82
N ILE A 41 -1.75 -1.12 -0.45
CA ILE A 41 -0.92 -2.12 -1.15
C ILE A 41 -1.37 -2.27 -2.60
N ILE A 42 -2.68 -2.40 -2.83
CA ILE A 42 -3.26 -2.54 -4.17
C ILE A 42 -2.92 -1.33 -5.03
N CYS A 43 -3.12 -0.11 -4.51
CA CYS A 43 -2.82 1.13 -5.21
C CYS A 43 -1.34 1.21 -5.60
N ALA A 44 -0.44 0.85 -4.67
CA ALA A 44 0.99 0.79 -4.96
C ALA A 44 1.31 -0.17 -6.12
N TRP A 45 0.66 -1.33 -6.17
CA TRP A 45 0.92 -2.37 -7.16
C TRP A 45 0.40 -2.04 -8.56
N ILE A 46 -0.71 -1.30 -8.67
CA ILE A 46 -1.25 -0.85 -9.96
C ILE A 46 -0.60 0.45 -10.46
N GLY A 47 0.31 1.04 -9.69
CA GLY A 47 1.01 2.27 -10.03
C GLY A 47 0.30 3.56 -9.59
N GLU A 48 -0.83 3.46 -8.88
CA GLU A 48 -1.57 4.57 -8.28
C GLU A 48 -0.87 5.04 -6.98
N LYS A 49 0.36 5.55 -7.13
CA LYS A 49 1.23 5.88 -5.99
C LYS A 49 0.65 6.98 -5.10
N ASP A 50 0.05 8.00 -5.69
CA ASP A 50 -0.54 9.11 -4.93
C ASP A 50 -1.66 8.62 -4.02
N LEU A 51 -2.53 7.77 -4.56
CA LEU A 51 -3.63 7.19 -3.81
C LEU A 51 -3.12 6.22 -2.73
N ALA A 52 -2.10 5.41 -3.03
CA ALA A 52 -1.46 4.55 -2.02
C ALA A 52 -0.92 5.37 -0.83
N LEU A 53 -0.21 6.47 -1.12
CA LEU A 53 0.38 7.34 -0.10
C LEU A 53 -0.68 8.06 0.74
N GLN A 54 -1.77 8.52 0.14
CA GLN A 54 -2.89 9.11 0.88
C GLN A 54 -3.47 8.12 1.88
N GLN A 55 -3.62 6.85 1.49
CA GLN A 55 -4.22 5.81 2.32
C GLN A 55 -3.27 5.39 3.44
N LEU A 56 -1.98 5.32 3.16
CA LEU A 56 -0.96 5.14 4.18
C LEU A 56 -0.95 6.29 5.21
N ALA A 57 -1.09 7.53 4.77
CA ALA A 57 -1.15 8.69 5.66
C ALA A 57 -2.43 8.73 6.52
N ILE A 58 -3.53 8.13 6.05
CA ILE A 58 -4.74 7.91 6.87
C ILE A 58 -4.46 6.80 7.89
N ALA A 59 -3.90 5.67 7.43
CA ALA A 59 -3.62 4.50 8.29
C ALA A 59 -2.71 4.84 9.47
N THR A 60 -1.70 5.71 9.30
CA THR A 60 -0.82 6.13 10.40
C THR A 60 -1.51 6.97 11.47
N LYS A 61 -2.68 7.57 11.16
CA LYS A 61 -3.47 8.35 12.12
C LYS A 61 -4.47 7.51 12.88
N VAL A 62 -4.78 6.29 12.42
CA VAL A 62 -5.74 5.43 13.09
C VAL A 62 -5.09 4.78 14.32
N PRO A 63 -5.61 5.01 15.54
CA PRO A 63 -5.07 4.40 16.74
C PRO A 63 -5.28 2.88 16.69
N GLY A 64 -4.18 2.14 16.70
CA GLY A 64 -4.16 0.70 16.52
C GLY A 64 -2.91 0.32 15.73
N ARG A 65 -2.10 -0.58 16.26
CA ARG A 65 -0.73 -0.83 15.79
C ARG A 65 -0.71 -1.74 14.55
N PHE A 66 -1.45 -1.37 13.51
CA PHE A 66 -1.59 -2.16 12.29
C PHE A 66 -0.46 -1.87 11.30
N LEU A 67 -0.14 -0.59 11.12
CA LEU A 67 0.95 -0.16 10.25
C LEU A 67 2.17 0.20 11.09
N SER A 68 3.28 -0.51 10.91
CA SER A 68 4.51 -0.30 11.67
C SER A 68 5.69 0.09 10.77
N TYR A 69 6.69 0.74 11.35
CA TYR A 69 7.96 1.03 10.68
C TYR A 69 8.56 -0.21 10.00
N GLY A 70 8.62 -1.34 10.72
CA GLY A 70 9.18 -2.58 10.19
C GLY A 70 8.40 -3.12 8.99
N GLN A 71 7.07 -3.06 9.04
CA GLN A 71 6.22 -3.45 7.91
C GLN A 71 6.50 -2.60 6.67
N LEU A 72 6.50 -1.27 6.81
CA LEU A 72 6.75 -0.39 5.68
C LEU A 72 8.19 -0.46 5.16
N LYS A 73 9.18 -0.63 6.05
CA LYS A 73 10.59 -0.68 5.65
C LYS A 73 10.96 -2.00 5.00
N LEU A 74 10.46 -3.13 5.50
CA LEU A 74 10.95 -4.46 5.12
C LEU A 74 10.04 -5.21 4.15
N HIS A 75 8.72 -5.00 4.21
CA HIS A 75 7.79 -5.83 3.45
C HIS A 75 7.82 -5.47 1.93
N PRO A 76 7.94 -6.46 1.02
CA PRO A 76 8.05 -6.21 -0.42
C PRO A 76 6.78 -5.62 -1.06
N PHE A 77 5.67 -5.60 -0.32
CA PHE A 77 4.43 -4.96 -0.77
C PHE A 77 4.62 -3.47 -1.10
N TRP A 78 5.59 -2.84 -0.45
CA TRP A 78 5.88 -1.42 -0.60
C TRP A 78 7.01 -1.12 -1.59
N ASP A 79 7.60 -2.16 -2.23
CA ASP A 79 8.64 -1.97 -3.24
C ASP A 79 8.24 -0.99 -4.36
N PRO A 80 6.98 -0.96 -4.86
CA PRO A 80 6.57 0.03 -5.86
C PRO A 80 6.63 1.50 -5.38
N LEU A 81 6.56 1.74 -4.07
CA LEU A 81 6.64 3.07 -3.46
C LEU A 81 8.07 3.46 -3.05
N ARG A 82 9.00 2.51 -2.99
CA ARG A 82 10.40 2.80 -2.65
C ARG A 82 11.02 3.75 -3.66
N GLY A 83 11.78 4.72 -3.15
CA GLY A 83 12.33 5.82 -3.93
C GLY A 83 11.39 7.00 -4.14
N ASP A 84 10.11 6.92 -3.75
CA ASP A 84 9.27 8.11 -3.60
C ASP A 84 9.61 8.81 -2.28
N GLN A 85 9.98 10.09 -2.34
CA GLN A 85 10.38 10.87 -1.17
C GLN A 85 9.29 10.88 -0.08
N ARG A 86 8.02 10.96 -0.47
CA ARG A 86 6.89 11.01 0.47
C ARG A 86 6.73 9.69 1.22
N PHE A 87 7.02 8.58 0.55
CA PHE A 87 7.03 7.27 1.19
C PHE A 87 8.15 7.16 2.22
N GLU A 88 9.38 7.54 1.86
CA GLU A 88 10.52 7.46 2.77
C GLU A 88 10.35 8.38 3.99
N GLU A 89 9.77 9.57 3.81
CA GLU A 89 9.41 10.49 4.91
C GLU A 89 8.37 9.87 5.86
N LEU A 90 7.33 9.23 5.30
CA LEU A 90 6.34 8.52 6.10
C LEU A 90 6.99 7.39 6.92
N VAL A 91 7.86 6.60 6.30
CA VAL A 91 8.58 5.52 6.98
C VAL A 91 9.47 6.09 8.09
N ALA A 92 10.24 7.14 7.80
CA ALA A 92 11.09 7.78 8.79
C ALA A 92 10.29 8.33 9.99
N SER A 93 9.10 8.88 9.76
CA SER A 93 8.22 9.40 10.83
C SER A 93 7.78 8.34 11.84
N LEU A 94 7.79 7.06 11.44
CA LEU A 94 7.39 5.92 12.27
C LEU A 94 8.58 5.22 12.93
N ALA A 95 9.81 5.62 12.61
CA ALA A 95 11.00 5.03 13.17
C ALA A 95 11.00 5.14 14.70
N PRO A 96 11.44 4.09 15.43
CA PRO A 96 11.56 4.17 16.88
C PRO A 96 12.52 5.31 17.23
N ARG A 97 12.09 6.18 18.15
CA ARG A 97 12.97 7.22 18.71
C ARG A 97 14.00 6.55 19.63
N PRO A 98 15.26 7.01 19.61
CA PRO A 98 16.31 6.51 20.50
C PRO A 98 16.01 6.80 21.96
#